data_AF-A0A5M4ABI5-F1
#
_entry.id   AF-A0A5M4ABI5-F1
#
_cell.length_a   1.000
_cell.length_b   1.000
_cell.length_c   1.000
_cell.angle_alpha   90.00
_cell.angle_beta   90.00
_cell.angle_gamma   90.00
#
_symmetry.space_group_name_H-M   'P 1'
#
loop_
_entity.id
_entity.type
_entity.pdbx_description
1 polymer ?
#
loop_
_entity_poly.entity_id
_entity_poly.type
_entity_poly.pdbx_seq_one_letter_code
_entity_poly.pdbx_strand_id
1 'polypeptide(L)'
;MKKSLSILFTFFLVSMAATVFAQDVTGVWTTIDDKTGKPKSEVRIYKKDGKLYGKIIKLFREDPNADPLCDKCKGNLHNQHILGMQIINGLTQNDDGQWVGDDGIMDPENGKFYDVKIWREGDILRVRGYIGFLYRTQEWEKS
;
A
#
# COMPACT_ATOMS: atom_id res chain seq x y z
N MET A 1 -72.74 -0.70 8.66
CA MET A 1 -71.68 0.16 8.11
C MET A 1 -70.64 0.41 9.19
N LYS A 2 -69.51 -0.32 9.18
CA LYS A 2 -68.34 -0.04 10.04
C LYS A 2 -67.15 0.09 9.10
N LYS A 3 -66.64 1.32 8.94
CA LYS A 3 -65.50 1.63 8.06
C LYS A 3 -64.24 1.10 8.74
N SER A 4 -63.60 0.09 8.14
CA SER A 4 -62.26 -0.33 8.51
C SER A 4 -61.28 0.76 8.07
N LEU A 5 -60.68 1.46 9.02
CA LEU A 5 -59.62 2.43 8.79
C LEU A 5 -58.30 1.65 8.72
N SER A 6 -57.88 1.32 7.50
CA SER A 6 -56.58 0.69 7.25
C SER A 6 -55.51 1.78 7.31
N ILE A 7 -54.76 1.84 8.41
CA ILE A 7 -53.60 2.74 8.57
C ILE A 7 -52.40 2.02 7.94
N LEU A 8 -52.04 2.42 6.73
CA LEU A 8 -50.85 1.93 6.03
C LEU A 8 -49.62 2.69 6.56
N PHE A 9 -48.93 2.12 7.54
CA PHE A 9 -47.68 2.66 8.08
C PHE A 9 -46.53 2.34 7.11
N THR A 10 -46.26 3.25 6.17
CA THR A 10 -45.13 3.09 5.23
C THR A 10 -43.85 3.58 5.92
N PHE A 11 -43.06 2.63 6.44
CA PHE A 11 -41.75 2.90 7.04
C PHE A 11 -40.74 3.18 5.90
N PHE A 12 -40.53 4.44 5.55
CA PHE A 12 -39.51 4.83 4.58
C PHE A 12 -38.12 4.76 5.25
N LEU A 13 -37.47 3.60 5.14
CA LEU A 13 -36.11 3.37 5.61
C LEU A 13 -35.14 4.10 4.66
N VAL A 14 -34.76 5.33 4.99
CA VAL A 14 -33.68 6.04 4.30
C VAL A 14 -32.36 5.36 4.66
N SER A 15 -31.92 4.41 3.84
CA SER A 15 -30.57 3.88 3.93
C SER A 15 -29.58 4.96 3.49
N MET A 16 -28.98 5.64 4.45
CA MET A 16 -27.88 6.56 4.21
C MET A 16 -26.64 5.72 3.87
N ALA A 17 -26.45 5.44 2.58
CA ALA A 17 -25.25 4.77 2.09
C ALA A 17 -24.06 5.72 2.29
N ALA A 18 -23.32 5.53 3.39
CA ALA A 18 -22.05 6.20 3.59
C ALA A 18 -21.07 5.64 2.56
N THR A 19 -20.79 6.39 1.51
CA THR A 19 -19.71 6.09 0.58
C THR A 19 -18.38 6.31 1.31
N VAL A 20 -17.77 5.21 1.78
CA VAL A 20 -16.39 5.23 2.26
C VAL A 20 -15.52 5.43 1.02
N PHE A 21 -15.14 6.68 0.73
CA PHE A 21 -14.13 6.94 -0.28
C PHE A 21 -12.79 6.41 0.24
N ALA A 22 -12.25 5.40 -0.44
CA ALA A 22 -10.90 4.94 -0.18
C ALA A 22 -9.92 6.13 -0.31
N GLN A 23 -9.17 6.41 0.75
CA GLN A 23 -8.21 7.51 0.74
C GLN A 23 -7.13 7.25 -0.29
N ASP A 24 -6.73 8.29 -1.03
CA ASP A 24 -5.69 8.13 -2.03
C ASP A 24 -4.35 7.78 -1.38
N VAL A 25 -3.73 6.71 -1.90
CA VAL A 25 -2.44 6.18 -1.44
C VAL A 25 -1.27 6.73 -2.26
N THR A 26 -1.53 7.44 -3.37
CA THR A 26 -0.46 8.05 -4.16
C THR A 26 0.23 9.18 -3.39
N GLY A 27 1.51 9.39 -3.65
CA GLY A 27 2.33 10.37 -2.94
C GLY A 27 3.74 9.86 -2.66
N VAL A 28 4.44 10.56 -1.78
CA VAL A 28 5.75 10.15 -1.27
C VAL A 28 5.59 9.69 0.17
N TRP A 29 6.16 8.54 0.48
CA TRP A 29 6.04 7.90 1.77
C TRP A 29 7.41 7.49 2.30
N THR A 30 7.67 7.82 3.56
CA THR A 30 8.87 7.45 4.29
C THR A 30 8.69 6.07 4.91
N THR A 31 9.54 5.13 4.53
CA THR A 31 9.58 3.78 5.12
C THR A 31 10.32 3.83 6.45
N ILE A 32 9.79 3.19 7.48
CA ILE A 32 10.42 3.10 8.80
C ILE A 32 11.08 1.72 8.96
N ASP A 33 12.32 1.69 9.44
CA ASP A 33 12.98 0.45 9.83
C ASP A 33 12.43 -0.01 11.18
N ASP A 34 11.67 -1.09 11.18
CA ASP A 34 11.03 -1.63 12.39
C ASP A 34 12.01 -2.08 13.50
N LYS A 35 13.31 -2.27 13.22
CA LYS A 35 14.29 -2.64 14.26
C LYS A 35 14.84 -1.42 14.99
N THR A 36 15.02 -0.33 14.25
CA THR A 36 15.70 0.89 14.72
C THR A 36 14.76 2.07 14.93
N GLY A 37 13.55 2.03 14.37
CA GLY A 37 12.58 3.12 14.35
C GLY A 37 13.01 4.31 13.47
N LYS A 38 14.03 4.15 12.63
CA LYS A 38 14.58 5.25 11.82
C LYS A 38 14.02 5.23 10.39
N PRO A 39 13.91 6.39 9.74
CA PRO A 39 13.67 6.46 8.30
C PRO A 39 14.70 5.65 7.52
N LYS A 40 14.24 4.88 6.53
CA LYS A 40 15.09 4.01 5.70
C LYS A 40 15.11 4.44 4.23
N SER A 41 13.96 4.81 3.67
CA SER A 41 13.84 5.30 2.29
C SER A 41 12.60 6.16 2.11
N GLU A 42 12.55 6.96 1.04
CA GLU A 42 11.32 7.55 0.51
C GLU A 42 10.89 6.80 -0.75
N VAL A 43 9.61 6.43 -0.82
CA VAL A 43 9.00 5.72 -1.94
C VAL A 43 7.92 6.59 -2.55
N ARG A 44 8.05 6.87 -3.85
CA ARG A 44 6.98 7.53 -4.63
C ARG A 44 6.00 6.47 -5.12
N ILE A 45 4.78 6.52 -4.62
CA ILE A 45 3.65 5.70 -5.05
C ILE A 45 2.83 6.45 -6.08
N TYR A 46 2.51 5.79 -7.19
CA TYR A 46 1.79 6.38 -8.32
C TYR A 46 0.87 5.37 -9.00
N LYS A 47 -0.11 5.88 -9.74
CA LYS A 47 -1.02 5.06 -10.56
C LYS A 47 -0.61 5.13 -12.03
N LYS A 48 -0.68 3.99 -12.72
CA LYS A 48 -0.50 3.89 -14.16
C LYS A 48 -1.41 2.78 -14.68
N ASP A 49 -2.21 3.07 -15.71
CA ASP A 49 -3.12 2.09 -16.33
C ASP A 49 -4.04 1.38 -15.32
N GLY A 50 -4.56 2.13 -14.34
CA GLY A 50 -5.43 1.61 -13.28
C GLY A 50 -4.75 0.78 -12.20
N LYS A 51 -3.42 0.59 -12.26
CA LYS A 51 -2.64 -0.17 -11.28
C LYS A 51 -1.74 0.74 -10.44
N LEU A 52 -1.38 0.27 -9.25
CA LEU A 52 -0.46 0.96 -8.35
C LEU A 52 0.97 0.48 -8.49
N TYR A 53 1.90 1.43 -8.49
CA TYR A 53 3.34 1.19 -8.55
C TYR A 53 4.06 2.06 -7.53
N GLY A 54 5.31 1.70 -7.23
CA GLY A 54 6.11 2.41 -6.24
C GLY A 54 7.59 2.31 -6.53
N LYS A 55 8.29 3.44 -6.51
CA LYS A 55 9.72 3.55 -6.81
C LYS A 55 10.46 4.20 -5.64
N ILE A 56 11.61 3.65 -5.26
CA ILE A 56 12.50 4.28 -4.28
C ILE A 56 13.06 5.56 -4.90
N ILE A 57 12.90 6.70 -4.24
CA ILE A 57 13.39 7.99 -4.72
C ILE A 57 14.46 8.60 -3.82
N LYS A 58 14.67 8.04 -2.62
CA LYS A 58 15.69 8.48 -1.66
C LYS A 58 16.03 7.35 -0.69
N LEU A 59 17.27 7.29 -0.25
CA LEU A 59 17.75 6.39 0.79
C LEU A 59 18.27 7.20 1.97
N PHE A 60 17.89 6.83 3.18
CA PHE A 60 18.44 7.40 4.41
C PHE A 60 19.57 6.49 4.90
N ARG A 61 20.81 6.94 4.74
CA ARG A 61 22.02 6.19 5.09
C ARG A 61 23.04 7.10 5.78
N GLU A 62 24.07 6.50 6.37
CA GLU A 62 25.20 7.25 6.96
C GLU A 62 25.96 8.05 5.92
N ASP A 63 26.23 7.45 4.75
CA ASP A 63 26.68 8.17 3.56
C ASP A 63 25.47 8.52 2.67
N PRO A 64 25.10 9.82 2.56
CA PRO A 64 23.96 10.25 1.77
C PRO A 64 24.10 10.00 0.25
N ASN A 65 25.32 9.79 -0.24
CA ASN A 65 25.59 9.53 -1.66
C ASN A 65 25.63 8.03 -1.98
N ALA A 66 25.53 7.16 -0.96
CA ALA A 66 25.60 5.73 -1.17
C ALA A 66 24.33 5.20 -1.85
N ASP A 67 24.53 4.62 -3.03
CA ASP A 67 23.50 3.92 -3.80
C ASP A 67 23.91 2.45 -4.01
N PRO A 68 23.66 1.59 -3.01
CA PRO A 68 24.03 0.18 -3.07
C PRO A 68 23.29 -0.54 -4.20
N LEU A 69 23.92 -1.59 -4.72
CA LEU A 69 23.30 -2.52 -5.65
C LEU A 69 22.47 -3.56 -4.89
N CYS A 70 21.37 -4.02 -5.49
CA CYS A 70 20.62 -5.16 -4.97
C CYS A 70 21.28 -6.49 -5.40
N ASP A 71 22.25 -6.95 -4.61
CA ASP A 71 23.00 -8.20 -4.79
C ASP A 71 22.14 -9.46 -4.57
N LYS A 72 21.11 -9.37 -3.73
CA LYS A 72 20.18 -10.49 -3.45
C LYS A 72 19.00 -10.56 -4.41
N CYS A 73 18.74 -9.50 -5.16
CA CYS A 73 17.69 -9.48 -6.17
C CYS A 73 17.97 -10.51 -7.28
N LYS A 74 16.93 -10.96 -7.96
CA LYS A 74 17.04 -11.94 -9.05
C LYS A 74 16.70 -11.33 -10.40
N GLY A 75 17.17 -11.99 -11.47
CA GLY A 75 16.87 -11.59 -12.85
C GLY A 75 17.34 -10.17 -13.14
N ASN A 76 16.47 -9.38 -13.79
CA ASN A 76 16.81 -8.03 -14.23
C ASN A 76 17.00 -7.01 -13.09
N LEU A 77 16.66 -7.38 -11.85
CA LEU A 77 16.86 -6.54 -10.66
C LEU A 77 18.20 -6.83 -9.96
N HIS A 78 18.86 -7.93 -10.30
CA HIS A 78 20.16 -8.27 -9.73
C HIS A 78 21.21 -7.24 -10.15
N ASN A 79 22.04 -6.81 -9.18
CA ASN A 79 23.08 -5.79 -9.38
C ASN A 79 22.57 -4.47 -9.97
N GLN A 80 21.28 -4.15 -9.77
CA GLN A 80 20.75 -2.83 -10.08
C GLN A 80 20.80 -1.93 -8.85
N HIS A 81 20.98 -0.63 -9.09
CA HIS A 81 20.92 0.40 -8.05
C HIS A 81 19.57 0.37 -7.31
N ILE A 82 19.63 0.43 -5.98
CA ILE A 82 18.42 0.48 -5.15
C ILE A 82 17.71 1.83 -5.33
N LEU A 83 18.47 2.93 -5.46
CA LEU A 83 17.88 4.21 -5.80
C LEU A 83 17.25 4.13 -7.19
N GLY A 84 15.97 4.47 -7.26
CA GLY A 84 15.20 4.35 -8.49
C GLY A 84 14.69 2.93 -8.78
N MET A 85 14.86 1.97 -7.87
CA MET A 85 14.27 0.65 -8.05
C MET A 85 12.74 0.70 -7.88
N GLN A 86 12.00 0.09 -8.81
CA GLN A 86 10.56 -0.14 -8.65
C GLN A 86 10.36 -1.33 -7.73
N ILE A 87 9.78 -1.09 -6.55
CA ILE A 87 9.56 -2.12 -5.53
C ILE A 87 8.10 -2.52 -5.41
N ILE A 88 7.14 -1.65 -5.76
CA ILE A 88 5.71 -2.00 -5.83
C ILE A 88 5.34 -2.13 -7.30
N ASN A 89 4.75 -3.25 -7.68
CA ASN A 89 4.54 -3.61 -9.08
C ASN A 89 3.11 -4.06 -9.39
N GLY A 90 2.27 -3.13 -9.84
CA GLY A 90 1.05 -3.45 -10.55
C GLY A 90 -0.12 -3.91 -9.67
N LEU A 91 -0.28 -3.34 -8.48
CA LEU A 91 -1.37 -3.70 -7.57
C LEU A 91 -2.72 -3.29 -8.13
N THR A 92 -3.76 -4.04 -7.81
CA THR A 92 -5.17 -3.77 -8.16
C THR A 92 -5.98 -3.47 -6.91
N GLN A 93 -7.04 -2.69 -7.06
CA GLN A 93 -7.92 -2.37 -5.94
C GLN A 93 -8.94 -3.49 -5.72
N ASN A 94 -9.16 -3.89 -4.47
CA ASN A 94 -10.23 -4.81 -4.09
C ASN A 94 -11.52 -4.04 -3.74
N ASP A 95 -12.58 -4.77 -3.41
CA ASP A 95 -13.90 -4.19 -3.08
C ASP A 95 -13.90 -3.30 -1.83
N ASP A 96 -12.94 -3.51 -0.91
CA ASP A 96 -12.73 -2.69 0.28
C ASP A 96 -11.93 -1.40 -0.01
N GLY A 97 -11.56 -1.17 -1.27
CA GLY A 97 -10.76 -0.02 -1.67
C GLY A 97 -9.26 -0.14 -1.33
N GLN A 98 -8.79 -1.31 -0.93
CA GLN A 98 -7.39 -1.61 -0.60
C GLN A 98 -6.65 -2.06 -1.86
N TRP A 99 -5.36 -1.76 -1.96
CA TRP A 99 -4.52 -2.19 -3.07
C TRP A 99 -3.87 -3.53 -2.76
N VAL A 100 -4.07 -4.52 -3.60
CA VAL A 100 -3.59 -5.90 -3.41
C VAL A 100 -2.86 -6.40 -4.64
N GLY A 101 -1.94 -7.34 -4.45
CA GLY A 101 -1.30 -8.04 -5.56
C GLY A 101 -0.37 -9.15 -5.09
N ASP A 102 -0.33 -10.22 -5.86
CA ASP A 102 0.56 -11.37 -5.65
C ASP A 102 1.96 -11.00 -6.14
N ASP A 103 2.99 -11.36 -5.36
CA ASP A 103 4.38 -10.91 -5.59
C ASP A 103 4.47 -9.39 -5.87
N GLY A 104 3.55 -8.61 -5.28
CA GLY A 104 3.30 -7.22 -5.65
C GLY A 104 4.28 -6.23 -5.04
N ILE A 105 5.07 -6.65 -4.04
CA ILE A 105 6.15 -5.86 -3.46
C ILE A 105 7.45 -6.66 -3.33
N MET A 106 8.58 -6.06 -3.68
CA MET A 106 9.92 -6.65 -3.56
C MET A 106 10.74 -5.90 -2.50
N ASP A 107 11.38 -6.64 -1.58
CA ASP A 107 12.31 -6.07 -0.59
C ASP A 107 13.76 -6.16 -1.09
N PRO A 108 14.42 -5.04 -1.42
CA PRO A 108 15.80 -5.04 -1.89
C PRO A 108 16.80 -5.62 -0.88
N GLU A 109 16.50 -5.64 0.42
CA GLU A 109 17.44 -6.15 1.44
C GLU A 109 17.58 -7.67 1.42
N ASN A 110 16.60 -8.36 0.85
CA ASN A 110 16.57 -9.82 0.80
C ASN A 110 16.23 -10.37 -0.60
N GLY A 111 15.86 -9.51 -1.55
CA GLY A 111 15.55 -9.85 -2.93
C GLY A 111 14.27 -10.65 -3.11
N LYS A 112 13.42 -10.75 -2.08
CA LYS A 112 12.18 -11.53 -2.11
C LYS A 112 11.00 -10.66 -2.49
N PHE A 113 10.07 -11.31 -3.18
CA PHE A 113 8.76 -10.76 -3.48
C PHE A 113 7.75 -11.29 -2.46
N TYR A 114 6.74 -10.48 -2.20
CA TYR A 114 5.68 -10.77 -1.25
C TYR A 114 4.34 -10.39 -1.86
N ASP A 115 3.33 -11.20 -1.59
CA ASP A 115 1.96 -10.74 -1.77
C ASP A 115 1.75 -9.57 -0.82
N VAL A 116 1.04 -8.55 -1.29
CA VAL A 116 0.94 -7.27 -0.58
C VAL A 116 -0.49 -6.78 -0.51
N LYS A 117 -0.78 -6.11 0.60
CA LYS A 117 -1.99 -5.31 0.80
C LYS A 117 -1.58 -3.92 1.31
N ILE A 118 -2.06 -2.88 0.66
CA ILE A 118 -1.80 -1.47 0.99
C ILE A 118 -3.11 -0.73 1.21
N TRP A 119 -3.19 -0.03 2.33
CA TRP A 119 -4.30 0.86 2.65
C TRP A 119 -3.80 2.06 3.44
N ARG A 120 -4.61 3.11 3.49
CA ARG A 120 -4.26 4.35 4.18
C ARG A 120 -5.18 4.58 5.38
N GLU A 121 -4.58 5.02 6.47
CA GLU A 121 -5.23 5.40 7.72
C GLU A 121 -4.72 6.80 8.14
N GLY A 122 -5.41 7.84 7.68
CA GLY A 122 -4.99 9.23 7.96
C GLY A 122 -3.68 9.57 7.25
N ASP A 123 -2.62 9.84 8.01
CA ASP A 123 -1.29 10.13 7.47
C ASP A 123 -0.32 8.94 7.57
N ILE A 124 -0.85 7.75 7.88
CA ILE A 124 -0.12 6.49 7.86
C ILE A 124 -0.54 5.66 6.65
N LEU A 125 0.43 5.18 5.89
CA LEU A 125 0.23 4.14 4.90
C LEU A 125 0.60 2.78 5.51
N ARG A 126 -0.36 1.89 5.54
CA ARG A 126 -0.20 0.52 6.00
C ARG A 126 0.24 -0.33 4.82
N VAL A 127 1.42 -0.94 4.92
CA VAL A 127 1.96 -1.85 3.90
C VAL A 127 2.13 -3.22 4.53
N ARG A 128 1.25 -4.16 4.17
CA ARG A 128 1.28 -5.53 4.70
C ARG A 128 1.80 -6.49 3.65
N GLY A 129 2.89 -7.18 3.97
CA GLY A 129 3.45 -8.27 3.16
C GLY A 129 3.10 -9.64 3.75
N TYR A 130 2.89 -10.62 2.89
CA TYR A 130 2.50 -11.98 3.24
C TYR A 130 3.52 -13.03 2.78
N ILE A 131 3.64 -14.11 3.53
CA ILE A 131 4.26 -15.38 3.11
C ILE A 131 3.26 -16.49 3.48
N GLY A 132 2.43 -16.90 2.53
CA GLY A 132 1.30 -17.78 2.81
C GLY A 132 0.34 -17.15 3.84
N PHE A 133 0.12 -17.84 4.97
CA PHE A 133 -0.77 -17.35 6.03
C PHE A 133 -0.11 -16.38 7.03
N LEU A 134 1.22 -16.26 7.01
CA LEU A 134 1.96 -15.34 7.87
C LEU A 134 2.05 -13.98 7.22
N TYR A 135 1.94 -12.91 8.01
CA TYR A 135 2.06 -11.55 7.50
C TYR A 135 2.77 -10.63 8.49
N ARG A 136 3.27 -9.52 7.96
CA ARG A 136 3.77 -8.38 8.70
C ARG A 136 3.23 -7.11 8.09
N THR A 137 2.86 -6.15 8.93
CA THR A 137 2.45 -4.80 8.50
C THR A 137 3.52 -3.81 8.91
N GLN A 138 3.98 -3.01 7.96
CA GLN A 138 4.79 -1.82 8.22
C GLN A 138 3.92 -0.58 8.18
N GLU A 139 4.31 0.42 8.96
CA GLU A 139 3.77 1.76 8.92
C GLU A 139 4.74 2.65 8.15
N TRP A 140 4.26 3.27 7.09
CA TRP A 140 4.99 4.30 6.36
C TRP A 140 4.37 5.65 6.66
N GLU A 141 5.22 6.63 6.91
CA GLU A 141 4.80 7.99 7.24
C GLU A 141 4.71 8.82 5.96
N LYS A 142 3.73 9.70 5.88
CA LYS A 142 3.64 10.65 4.77
C LYS A 142 4.83 11.61 4.81
N SER A 143 5.57 11.72 3.71
CA SER A 143 6.73 12.61 3.58
C SER A 143 6.33 14.07 3.40
#